data_AF-A0A923YCX3-F1
#
_entry.id   AF-A0A923YCX3-F1
#
_cell.length_a   1.000
_cell.length_b   1.000
_cell.length_c   1.000
_cell.angle_alpha   90.00
_cell.angle_beta   90.00
_cell.angle_gamma   90.00
#
_symmetry.space_group_name_H-M   'P 1'
#
loop_
_entity.id
_entity.type
_entity.pdbx_description
1 polymer ?
#
loop_
_entity_poly.entity_id
_entity_poly.type
_entity_poly.pdbx_seq_one_letter_code
_entity_poly.pdbx_strand_id
1 'polypeptide(L)' 'MKKSSIIMLSSSLDFGDINRVKANPHVLALMEKPFDIDELIGVLEINGILTKSIR' A
#
# COMPACT_ATOMS: atom_id res chain seq x y z
N MET A 1 3.30 21.84 -4.85
CA MET A 1 2.66 20.84 -3.95
C MET A 1 3.55 19.63 -3.85
N LYS A 2 3.90 19.16 -2.64
CA LYS A 2 4.62 17.88 -2.47
C LYS A 2 3.67 16.73 -2.84
N LYS A 3 4.15 15.78 -3.63
CA LYS A 3 3.44 14.51 -3.89
C LYS A 3 3.66 13.60 -2.69
N SER A 4 2.59 13.08 -2.11
CA SER A 4 2.63 12.09 -1.03
C SER A 4 2.11 10.76 -1.54
N SER A 5 2.82 9.69 -1.19
CA SER A 5 2.39 8.32 -1.45
C SER A 5 1.53 7.83 -0.30
N ILE A 6 0.40 7.20 -0.61
CA ILE A 6 -0.59 6.72 0.37
C ILE A 6 -0.64 5.19 0.31
N ILE A 7 -0.65 4.55 1.47
CA ILE A 7 -1.00 3.13 1.62
C ILE A 7 -2.25 3.10 2.48
N MET A 8 -3.28 2.37 2.04
CA MET A 8 -4.55 2.26 2.75
C MET A 8 -4.66 0.90 3.43
N LEU A 9 -5.18 0.87 4.66
CA LEU A 9 -5.41 -0.35 5.43
C LEU A 9 -6.90 -0.45 5.78
N SER A 10 -7.59 -1.48 5.29
CA SER A 10 -9.03 -1.68 5.49
C SER A 10 -9.35 -2.93 6.30
N SER A 11 -10.42 -2.87 7.10
CA SER A 11 -10.95 -4.05 7.82
C SER A 11 -11.80 -4.97 6.93
N SER A 12 -12.24 -4.47 5.78
CA SER A 12 -13.05 -5.21 4.80
C SER A 12 -12.70 -4.70 3.41
N LEU A 13 -12.41 -5.61 2.49
CA LEU A 13 -12.17 -5.28 1.09
C LEU A 13 -13.39 -5.70 0.28
N ASP A 14 -14.32 -4.77 0.07
CA ASP A 14 -15.35 -4.98 -0.94
C ASP A 14 -14.83 -4.61 -2.34
N PHE A 15 -15.47 -5.15 -3.38
CA PHE A 15 -15.07 -4.90 -4.76
C PHE A 15 -15.15 -3.40 -5.15
N GLY A 16 -16.03 -2.63 -4.50
CA GLY A 16 -16.18 -1.20 -4.75
C GLY A 16 -14.98 -0.40 -4.23
N ASP A 17 -14.53 -0.71 -3.03
CA ASP A 17 -13.37 -0.11 -2.38
C ASP A 17 -12.08 -0.37 -3.18
N ILE A 18 -11.88 -1.61 -3.63
CA ILE A 18 -10.72 -1.98 -4.46
C ILE A 18 -10.68 -1.15 -5.75
N ASN A 19 -11.82 -1.04 -6.45
CA ASN A 19 -11.89 -0.30 -7.70
C ASN A 19 -11.65 1.19 -7.50
N ARG A 20 -12.21 1.78 -6.43
CA ARG A 20 -12.01 3.20 -6.10
C ARG A 20 -10.56 3.50 -5.74
N VAL A 21 -9.91 2.62 -5.00
CA VAL A 21 -8.50 2.79 -4.62
C VAL A 21 -7.57 2.66 -5.82
N LYS A 22 -7.78 1.65 -6.68
CA LYS A 22 -6.99 1.47 -7.91
C LYS A 22 -7.08 2.66 -8.87
N ALA A 23 -8.21 3.38 -8.88
CA ALA A 23 -8.38 4.58 -9.69
C ALA A 23 -7.64 5.82 -9.15
N ASN A 24 -7.16 5.80 -7.90
CA ASN A 24 -6.47 6.93 -7.29
C ASN A 24 -4.94 6.81 -7.46
N PRO A 25 -4.30 7.68 -8.28
CA PRO A 25 -2.88 7.58 -8.58
C PRO A 25 -1.95 7.87 -7.39
N HIS A 26 -2.50 8.36 -6.27
CA HIS A 26 -1.73 8.61 -5.06
C HIS A 26 -1.68 7.41 -4.12
N VAL A 27 -2.54 6.41 -4.34
CA VAL A 27 -2.57 5.20 -3.51
C VAL A 27 -1.69 4.13 -4.14
N LEU A 28 -0.65 3.72 -3.42
CA LEU A 28 0.29 2.70 -3.85
C LEU A 28 -0.24 1.29 -3.59
N ALA A 29 -0.96 1.10 -2.50
CA ALA A 29 -1.48 -0.20 -2.11
C ALA A 29 -2.72 -0.08 -1.20
N LEU A 30 -3.56 -1.11 -1.27
CA LEU A 30 -4.68 -1.36 -0.36
C LEU A 30 -4.40 -2.68 0.34
N MET A 31 -4.18 -2.64 1.65
CA MET A 31 -3.89 -3.79 2.50
C MET A 31 -5.10 -4.14 3.35
N GLU A 32 -5.23 -5.41 3.72
CA GLU A 32 -6.30 -5.92 4.59
C GLU A 32 -5.82 -6.01 6.05
N LYS A 33 -6.76 -5.98 6.99
CA LYS A 33 -6.51 -6.30 8.39
C LYS A 33 -6.81 -7.80 8.66
N PRO A 34 -6.08 -8.46 9.57
CA PRO A 34 -5.01 -7.91 10.41
C PRO A 34 -3.77 -7.56 9.57
N PHE A 35 -3.11 -6.48 9.97
CA PHE A 35 -1.99 -5.92 9.24
C PHE A 35 -0.78 -6.86 9.27
N ASP A 36 -0.24 -7.17 8.09
CA ASP A 36 1.00 -7.94 7.94
C ASP A 36 2.19 -7.00 7.67
N ILE A 37 3.22 -7.11 8.50
CA ILE A 37 4.44 -6.30 8.40
C ILE A 37 5.24 -6.69 7.15
N ASP A 38 5.28 -7.98 6.81
CA ASP A 38 6.05 -8.46 5.66
C ASP A 38 5.41 -8.00 4.35
N GLU A 39 4.08 -7.95 4.30
CA GLU A 39 3.33 -7.34 3.18
C GLU A 39 3.67 -5.85 3.03
N LEU A 40 3.71 -5.07 4.12
CA LEU A 40 4.10 -3.66 4.05
C LEU A 40 5.52 -3.48 3.56
N ILE A 41 6.47 -4.27 4.08
CA ILE A 41 7.87 -4.23 3.65
C ILE A 41 7.94 -4.49 2.15
N GLY A 42 7.24 -5.51 1.65
CA GLY A 42 7.14 -5.80 0.22
C GLY A 42 6.61 -4.63 -0.60
N VAL A 43 5.54 -3.98 -0.15
CA VAL A 43 4.98 -2.78 -0.81
C VAL A 43 5.99 -1.63 -0.83
N LEU A 44 6.68 -1.37 0.27
CA LEU A 44 7.66 -0.28 0.37
C LEU A 44 8.90 -0.54 -0.49
N GLU A 45 9.36 -1.79 -0.59
CA GLU A 45 10.48 -2.19 -1.45
C GLU A 45 10.12 -2.09 -2.94
N ILE A 46 8.97 -2.61 -3.36
CA ILE A 46 8.50 -2.55 -4.75
C ILE A 46 8.36 -1.10 -5.23
N ASN A 47 7.96 -0.19 -4.33
CA ASN A 47 7.81 1.23 -4.63
C ASN A 47 9.10 2.04 -4.42
N GLY A 48 10.23 1.40 -4.10
CA GLY A 48 11.52 2.05 -3.92
C GLY A 48 11.60 3.01 -2.74
N ILE A 49 10.69 2.88 -1.76
CA ILE A 49 10.66 3.69 -0.54
C ILE A 49 11.64 3.12 0.49
N LEU A 50 11.71 1.80 0.59
CA LEU A 50 12.68 1.10 1.42
C LEU A 50 13.72 0.42 0.51
N THR A 51 14.99 0.58 0.82
CA THR A 51 16.05 -0.23 0.21
C THR A 51 16.13 -1.57 0.93
N LYS A 52 16.20 -2.67 0.19
CA LYS A 52 16.48 -4.00 0.75
C LYS A 52 17.70 -3.92 1.66
N SER A 53 17.51 -4.19 2.94
CA SER A 53 18.62 -4.30 3.89
C SER A 53 19.33 -5.62 3.58
N ILE A 54 20.51 -5.52 2.94
CA ILE A 54 21.40 -6.66 2.76
C ILE A 54 21.93 -6.99 4.16
N ARG A 55 21.31 -7.98 4.82
CA ARG A 55 21.91 -8.70 5.93
C ARG A 55 22.60 -9.95 5.40
#